data_AF-A0A7R9Z9Y1-F1
#
_entry.id   AF-A0A7R9Z9Y1-F1
#
_cell.length_a   1.000
_cell.length_b   1.000
_cell.length_c   1.000
_cell.angle_alpha   90.00
_cell.angle_beta   90.00
_cell.angle_gamma   90.00
#
_symmetry.space_group_name_H-M   'P 1'
#
loop_
_entity.id
_entity.type
_entity.pdbx_description
1 polymer ?
#
loop_
_entity_poly.entity_id
_entity_poly.type
_entity_poly.pdbx_seq_one_letter_code
_entity_poly.pdbx_strand_id
1 'polypeptide(L)'
;MIIKTVQQVSIALIYGGIYQLGDNQASIMDRIGLLSLIVIGATNMATAGTIRSFPREKAIVAGEIADKLYGTLPYFLAKAISEIPLIGLFQAIFSSIIYPLTGLQKGKFKTFLGLTTLHTVMAEAAGLVIGA
;
A
#
# COMPACT_ATOMS: atom_id res chain seq x y z
N MET A 1 -13.21 1.25 -4.05
CA MET A 1 -12.80 0.11 -3.20
C MET A 1 -12.55 -1.15 -4.02
N ILE A 2 -13.55 -1.65 -4.77
CA ILE A 2 -13.45 -2.85 -5.63
C ILE A 2 -12.25 -2.83 -6.58
N ILE A 3 -11.99 -1.70 -7.26
CA ILE A 3 -10.87 -1.57 -8.21
C ILE A 3 -9.51 -1.78 -7.52
N LYS A 4 -9.32 -1.25 -6.31
CA LYS A 4 -8.06 -1.40 -5.55
C LYS A 4 -7.85 -2.87 -5.17
N THR A 5 -8.91 -3.55 -4.73
CA THR A 5 -8.86 -4.98 -4.35
C THR A 5 -8.54 -5.88 -5.54
N VAL A 6 -9.20 -5.66 -6.68
CA VAL A 6 -8.95 -6.43 -7.91
C VAL A 6 -7.50 -6.23 -8.38
N GLN A 7 -7.00 -4.98 -8.35
CA GLN A 7 -5.63 -4.68 -8.76
C GLN A 7 -4.59 -5.35 -7.84
N GLN A 8 -4.80 -5.34 -6.52
CA GLN A 8 -3.92 -6.03 -5.57
C GLN A 8 -3.92 -7.55 -5.79
N VAL A 9 -5.08 -8.15 -6.02
CA VAL A 9 -5.19 -9.59 -6.27
C VAL A 9 -4.52 -9.96 -7.60
N SER A 10 -4.75 -9.19 -8.67
CA SER A 10 -4.09 -9.42 -9.97
C SER A 10 -2.56 -9.32 -9.88
N ILE A 11 -2.05 -8.29 -9.19
CA ILE A 11 -0.61 -8.12 -9.00
C ILE A 11 -0.02 -9.24 -8.13
N ALA A 12 -0.72 -9.66 -7.07
CA ALA A 12 -0.28 -10.76 -6.21
C ALA A 12 -0.17 -12.08 -6.99
N LEU A 13 -1.14 -12.35 -7.88
CA LEU A 13 -1.14 -13.54 -8.72
C LEU A 13 -0.03 -13.50 -9.78
N ILE A 14 0.21 -12.35 -10.42
CA ILE A 14 1.29 -12.19 -11.39
C ILE A 14 2.65 -12.40 -10.71
N TYR A 15 2.89 -11.75 -9.57
CA TYR A 15 4.16 -11.86 -8.86
C TYR A 15 4.37 -13.25 -8.26
N GLY A 16 3.31 -13.85 -7.70
CA GLY A 16 3.35 -15.21 -7.16
C GLY A 16 3.46 -16.30 -8.23
N GLY A 17 3.03 -16.04 -9.46
CA GLY A 17 3.17 -16.95 -10.59
C GLY A 17 4.53 -16.89 -11.29
N ILE A 18 5.18 -15.71 -11.32
CA ILE A 18 6.49 -15.52 -11.95
C ILE A 18 7.62 -16.04 -11.05
N TYR A 19 7.52 -15.85 -9.74
CA TYR A 19 8.60 -16.14 -8.80
C TYR A 19 8.32 -17.40 -7.97
N GLN A 20 8.63 -18.56 -8.55
CA GLN A 20 8.72 -19.82 -7.82
C GLN A 20 10.13 -19.97 -7.24
N LEU A 21 10.25 -19.77 -5.93
CA LEU A 21 11.54 -19.70 -5.26
C LEU A 21 12.12 -21.09 -5.02
N GLY A 22 13.20 -21.40 -5.73
CA GLY A 22 14.10 -22.52 -5.42
C GLY A 22 15.12 -22.17 -4.32
N ASP A 23 15.87 -23.18 -3.88
CA ASP A 23 16.94 -23.05 -2.87
C ASP A 23 18.35 -22.84 -3.50
N ASN A 24 18.41 -22.36 -4.75
CA ASN A 24 19.66 -22.15 -5.48
C ASN A 24 20.20 -20.72 -5.33
N GLN A 25 21.50 -20.51 -5.58
CA GLN A 25 22.15 -19.19 -5.48
C GLN A 25 21.55 -18.15 -6.45
N ALA A 26 21.04 -18.58 -7.62
CA ALA A 26 20.27 -17.74 -8.53
C ALA A 26 18.97 -17.21 -7.88
N SER A 27 18.36 -18.00 -7.00
CA SER A 27 17.12 -17.64 -6.31
C SER A 27 17.30 -16.51 -5.28
N ILE A 28 18.53 -16.15 -4.90
CA ILE A 28 18.78 -14.97 -4.05
C ILE A 28 18.48 -13.68 -4.82
N MET A 29 18.88 -13.60 -6.10
CA MET A 29 18.60 -12.45 -6.95
C MET A 29 17.09 -12.33 -7.21
N ASP A 30 16.43 -13.47 -7.42
CA ASP A 30 14.98 -13.55 -7.59
C ASP A 30 14.22 -13.08 -6.34
N ARG A 31 14.68 -13.43 -5.12
CA ARG A 31 14.10 -12.92 -3.85
C ARG A 31 14.17 -11.40 -3.78
N ILE A 32 15.32 -10.83 -4.10
CA ILE A 32 15.52 -9.37 -4.04
C ILE A 32 14.65 -8.68 -5.10
N GLY A 33 14.60 -9.24 -6.31
CA GLY A 33 13.74 -8.74 -7.40
C GLY A 33 12.26 -8.73 -6.99
N LEU A 34 11.76 -9.84 -6.45
CA LEU A 34 10.38 -9.93 -5.97
C LEU A 34 10.09 -8.93 -4.85
N LEU A 35 10.95 -8.82 -3.84
CA LEU A 35 10.75 -7.86 -2.74
C LEU A 35 10.72 -6.41 -3.24
N SER A 36 11.63 -6.06 -4.15
CA SER A 36 11.66 -4.73 -4.78
C SER A 36 10.36 -4.46 -5.55
N LEU A 37 9.91 -5.44 -6.34
CA LEU A 37 8.69 -5.31 -7.14
C LEU A 37 7.43 -5.14 -6.28
N ILE A 38 7.36 -5.85 -5.15
CA ILE A 38 6.28 -5.69 -4.15
C ILE A 38 6.29 -4.27 -3.58
N VAL A 39 7.45 -3.77 -3.17
CA VAL A 39 7.61 -2.44 -2.57
C VAL A 39 7.26 -1.33 -3.57
N ILE A 40 7.75 -1.43 -4.81
CA ILE A 40 7.47 -0.46 -5.87
C ILE A 40 5.99 -0.48 -6.23
N GLY A 41 5.40 -1.67 -6.42
CA GLY A 41 3.98 -1.81 -6.74
C GLY A 41 3.08 -1.24 -5.65
N ALA A 42 3.40 -1.51 -4.38
CA ALA A 42 2.68 -0.98 -3.24
C ALA A 42 2.76 0.55 -3.15
N THR A 43 3.94 1.12 -3.38
CA THR A 43 4.16 2.57 -3.42
C THR A 43 3.37 3.23 -4.54
N ASN A 44 3.41 2.68 -5.76
CA ASN A 44 2.71 3.23 -6.91
C ASN A 44 1.18 3.21 -6.70
N MET A 45 0.64 2.15 -6.11
CA MET A 45 -0.78 2.07 -5.77
C MET A 45 -1.20 3.08 -4.70
N ALA A 46 -0.38 3.28 -3.66
CA ALA A 46 -0.62 4.30 -2.64
C ALA A 46 -0.65 5.71 -3.27
N THR A 47 0.40 6.07 -4.00
CA THR A 47 0.52 7.38 -4.66
C THR A 47 -0.59 7.64 -5.68
N ALA A 48 -0.93 6.66 -6.53
CA ALA A 48 -2.03 6.79 -7.49
C ALA A 48 -3.40 6.91 -6.80
N GLY A 49 -3.56 6.29 -5.63
CA GLY A 49 -4.71 6.46 -4.76
C GLY A 49 -4.82 7.90 -4.28
N THR A 50 -3.75 8.43 -3.69
CA THR A 50 -3.70 9.79 -3.15
C THR A 50 -3.92 10.83 -4.23
N ILE A 51 -3.28 10.72 -5.40
CA ILE A 51 -3.45 11.68 -6.51
C ILE A 51 -4.91 11.76 -7.00
N ARG A 52 -5.69 10.67 -6.90
CA ARG A 52 -7.11 10.67 -7.31
C ARG A 52 -8.04 11.19 -6.23
N SER A 53 -7.79 10.89 -4.96
CA SER A 53 -8.62 11.38 -3.86
C SER A 53 -8.33 12.85 -3.53
N PHE A 54 -7.07 13.27 -3.68
CA PHE A 54 -6.59 14.56 -3.22
C PHE A 54 -7.27 15.78 -3.89
N PRO A 55 -7.45 15.88 -5.22
CA PRO A 55 -8.12 17.02 -5.84
C PRO A 55 -9.60 17.11 -5.46
N ARG A 56 -10.26 15.95 -5.34
CA ARG A 56 -11.67 15.85 -4.96
C ARG A 56 -11.90 16.29 -3.53
N GLU A 57 -10.97 15.97 -2.62
CA GLU A 57 -11.02 16.41 -1.23
C GLU A 57 -10.58 17.87 -1.07
N LYS A 58 -9.54 18.33 -1.79
CA LYS A 58 -9.09 19.72 -1.78
C LYS A 58 -10.20 20.69 -2.19
N ALA A 59 -11.02 20.31 -3.17
CA ALA A 59 -12.17 21.11 -3.61
C ALA A 59 -13.26 21.27 -2.53
N ILE A 60 -13.47 20.23 -1.72
CA ILE A 60 -14.46 20.25 -0.62
C ILE A 60 -13.89 21.05 0.57
N VAL A 61 -12.64 20.79 0.94
CA VAL A 61 -11.94 21.46 2.04
C VAL A 61 -11.79 22.96 1.79
N ALA A 62 -11.56 23.39 0.54
CA ALA A 62 -11.51 24.82 0.21
C ALA A 62 -12.86 25.53 0.43
N GLY A 63 -13.99 24.84 0.22
CA GLY A 63 -15.32 25.35 0.54
C GLY A 63 -15.58 25.41 2.04
N GLU A 64 -15.22 24.38 2.79
CA GLU A 64 -15.46 24.30 4.24
C GLU A 64 -14.56 25.26 5.04
N ILE A 65 -13.35 25.57 4.54
CA ILE A 65 -12.47 26.61 5.11
C ILE A 65 -13.07 28.01 4.90
N ALA A 66 -13.73 28.25 3.75
CA ALA A 66 -14.37 29.53 3.47
C ALA A 66 -15.56 29.81 4.42
N ASP A 67 -16.25 28.76 4.85
CA ASP A 67 -17.37 28.83 5.80
C ASP A 67 -16.94 28.81 7.30
N LYS A 68 -15.64 28.82 7.61
CA LYS A 68 -15.07 28.84 8.99
C LYS A 68 -15.58 27.74 9.93
N LEU A 69 -16.06 26.61 9.40
CA LEU A 69 -16.69 25.55 10.19
C LEU A 69 -15.68 24.66 10.93
N TYR A 70 -14.48 24.41 10.39
CA TYR A 70 -13.41 23.63 11.03
C TYR A 70 -12.00 24.04 10.59
N GLY A 71 -10.99 23.77 11.41
CA GLY A 71 -9.57 23.91 11.04
C GLY A 71 -9.11 22.79 10.10
N THR A 72 -8.20 23.10 9.18
CA THR A 72 -7.66 22.16 8.17
C THR A 72 -6.92 20.96 8.79
N LEU A 73 -6.39 21.11 10.00
CA LEU A 73 -5.56 20.12 10.72
C LEU A 73 -6.36 18.94 11.31
N PRO A 74 -7.46 19.14 12.07
CA PRO A 74 -8.29 18.05 12.59
C PRO A 74 -8.81 17.07 11.52
N TYR A 75 -9.24 17.58 10.36
CA TYR A 75 -9.76 16.76 9.27
C TYR A 75 -8.68 15.84 8.69
N PHE A 76 -7.47 16.39 8.48
CA PHE A 76 -6.35 15.63 7.95
C PHE A 76 -5.90 14.52 8.90
N LEU A 77 -5.89 14.78 10.21
CA LEU A 77 -5.58 13.77 11.23
C LEU A 77 -6.65 12.68 11.32
N ALA A 78 -7.92 13.05 11.35
CA ALA A 78 -9.03 12.09 11.38
C ALA A 78 -9.02 11.18 10.14
N LYS A 79 -8.69 11.76 8.99
CA LYS A 79 -8.56 11.03 7.72
C LYS A 79 -7.38 10.07 7.72
N ALA A 80 -6.19 10.53 8.14
CA ALA A 80 -5.01 9.67 8.24
C ALA A 80 -5.27 8.47 9.18
N ILE A 81 -5.91 8.70 10.33
CA ILE A 81 -6.26 7.64 11.29
C ILE A 81 -7.28 6.65 10.69
N SER A 82 -8.23 7.13 9.88
CA SER A 82 -9.24 6.28 9.24
C SER A 82 -8.69 5.47 8.06
N GLU A 83 -7.65 5.96 7.38
CA GLU A 83 -7.04 5.26 6.23
C GLU A 83 -6.07 4.14 6.67
N ILE A 84 -5.33 4.32 7.78
CA ILE A 84 -4.39 3.31 8.33
C ILE A 84 -4.99 1.88 8.43
N PRO A 85 -6.14 1.65 9.09
CA PRO A 85 -6.70 0.31 9.23
C PRO A 85 -7.11 -0.29 7.88
N LEU A 86 -7.54 0.56 6.94
CA LEU A 86 -7.96 0.12 5.62
C LEU A 86 -6.76 -0.34 4.77
N ILE A 87 -5.66 0.41 4.80
CA ILE A 87 -4.39 0.07 4.13
C ILE A 87 -3.85 -1.25 4.68
N GLY A 88 -3.88 -1.41 6.01
CA GLY A 88 -3.46 -2.63 6.69
C GLY A 88 -4.26 -3.85 6.25
N LEU A 89 -5.58 -3.71 6.11
CA LEU A 89 -6.44 -4.80 5.64
C LEU A 89 -6.10 -5.22 4.19
N PHE A 90 -5.89 -4.24 3.32
CA PHE A 90 -5.53 -4.47 1.92
C PHE A 90 -4.15 -5.13 1.80
N GLN A 91 -3.16 -4.65 2.55
CA GLN A 91 -1.82 -5.27 2.56
C GLN A 91 -1.81 -6.64 3.20
N ALA A 92 -2.68 -6.92 4.17
CA ALA A 92 -2.86 -8.26 4.72
C ALA A 92 -3.39 -9.25 3.67
N ILE A 93 -4.35 -8.84 2.83
CA ILE A 93 -4.87 -9.67 1.73
C ILE A 93 -3.79 -9.92 0.67
N PHE A 94 -3.04 -8.89 0.29
CA PHE A 94 -1.94 -9.05 -0.66
C PHE A 94 -0.84 -9.97 -0.11
N SER A 95 -0.44 -9.75 1.15
CA SER A 95 0.62 -10.51 1.81
C SER A 95 0.21 -11.96 2.06
N SER A 96 -1.06 -12.24 2.38
CA SER A 96 -1.54 -13.61 2.61
C SER A 96 -1.59 -14.45 1.33
N ILE A 97 -1.72 -13.81 0.16
CA ILE A 97 -1.68 -14.49 -1.15
C ILE A 97 -0.23 -14.70 -1.61
N ILE A 98 0.60 -13.65 -1.54
CA ILE A 98 1.96 -13.71 -2.11
C ILE A 98 2.89 -14.60 -1.27
N TYR A 99 2.74 -14.63 0.05
CA TYR A 99 3.63 -15.37 0.95
C TYR A 99 3.61 -16.90 0.75
N PRO A 100 2.45 -17.58 0.64
CA PRO A 100 2.42 -19.00 0.31
C PRO A 100 2.82 -19.28 -1.14
N LEU A 101 2.50 -18.39 -2.09
CA LEU A 101 2.87 -18.54 -3.51
C LEU A 101 4.38 -18.47 -3.76
N THR A 102 5.06 -17.62 -3.01
CA THR A 102 6.50 -17.39 -3.14
C THR A 102 7.35 -18.32 -2.27
N GLY A 103 6.75 -19.24 -1.50
CA GLY A 103 7.52 -20.17 -0.66
C GLY A 103 8.45 -19.48 0.33
N LEU A 104 8.08 -18.29 0.82
CA LEU A 104 8.92 -17.52 1.75
C LEU A 104 9.13 -18.28 3.08
N GLN A 105 10.27 -18.01 3.73
CA GLN A 105 10.75 -18.74 4.91
C GLN A 105 9.66 -18.89 6.00
N LYS A 106 9.33 -20.12 6.40
CA LYS A 106 8.27 -20.39 7.38
C LYS A 106 8.58 -19.68 8.72
N GLY A 107 7.63 -18.90 9.23
CA GLY A 107 7.72 -18.24 10.55
C GLY A 107 7.97 -16.72 10.55
N LYS A 108 8.35 -16.10 9.43
CA LYS A 108 8.61 -14.64 9.35
C LYS A 108 7.45 -13.81 8.76
N PHE A 109 6.26 -14.41 8.63
CA PHE A 109 5.08 -13.77 8.04
C PHE A 109 4.68 -12.47 8.76
N LYS A 110 4.73 -12.47 10.10
CA LYS A 110 4.38 -11.30 10.92
C LYS A 110 5.31 -10.11 10.65
N THR A 111 6.62 -10.37 10.53
CA THR A 111 7.62 -9.34 10.23
C THR A 111 7.45 -8.81 8.82
N PHE A 112 7.19 -9.68 7.84
CA PHE A 112 6.92 -9.30 6.47
C PHE A 112 5.66 -8.41 6.37
N LEU A 113 4.55 -8.85 6.97
CA LEU A 113 3.30 -8.09 6.99
C LEU A 113 3.46 -6.73 7.68
N GLY A 114 4.16 -6.68 8.82
CA GLY A 114 4.43 -5.43 9.53
C GLY A 114 5.24 -4.45 8.69
N LEU A 115 6.33 -4.91 8.06
CA LEU A 115 7.19 -4.09 7.21
C LEU A 115 6.46 -3.57 5.97
N THR A 116 5.72 -4.44 5.26
CA THR A 116 5.01 -4.04 4.03
C THR A 116 3.85 -3.10 4.32
N THR A 117 3.19 -3.25 5.48
CA THR A 117 2.12 -2.34 5.90
C THR A 117 2.68 -0.97 6.31
N LEU A 118 3.78 -0.95 7.08
CA LEU A 118 4.43 0.30 7.47
C LEU A 118 4.94 1.06 6.24
N HIS A 119 5.53 0.35 5.27
CA HIS A 119 6.00 0.93 4.02
C HIS A 119 4.86 1.58 3.23
N THR A 120 3.71 0.94 3.11
CA THR A 120 2.56 1.53 2.42
C THR A 120 2.01 2.77 3.11
N VAL A 121 1.97 2.79 4.44
CA VAL A 121 1.55 3.98 5.20
C VAL A 121 2.52 5.14 4.95
N MET A 122 3.83 4.88 4.90
CA MET A 122 4.84 5.89 4.57
C MET A 122 4.69 6.40 3.14
N ALA A 123 4.44 5.51 2.18
CA ALA A 123 4.21 5.88 0.78
C ALA A 123 2.97 6.77 0.61
N GLU A 124 1.89 6.46 1.33
CA GLU A 124 0.65 7.24 1.27
C GLU A 124 0.80 8.61 1.95
N ALA A 125 1.49 8.66 3.09
CA ALA A 125 1.85 9.91 3.75
C ALA A 125 2.73 10.79 2.85
N ALA A 126 3.74 10.22 2.19
CA ALA A 126 4.57 10.94 1.22
C ALA A 126 3.75 11.45 0.03
N GLY A 127 2.86 10.62 -0.53
CA GLY A 127 1.93 11.02 -1.60
C GLY A 127 1.00 12.17 -1.18
N LEU A 128 0.61 12.19 0.09
CA LEU A 128 -0.27 13.22 0.65
C LEU A 128 0.47 14.55 0.85
N VAL A 129 1.73 14.51 1.30
CA VAL A 129 2.59 15.69 1.40
C VAL A 129 2.89 16.28 0.02
N ILE A 130 3.14 15.43 -0.98
CA ILE A 130 3.39 15.89 -2.36
C ILE A 130 2.11 16.44 -3.01
N GLY A 131 0.94 15.91 -2.64
CA GLY A 131 -0.35 16.37 -3.12
C GLY A 131 -0.76 17.73 -2.57
N ALA A 132 -0.45 18.01 -1.30
CA ALA A 132 -0.81 19.22 -0.55
C ALA A 132 -0.45 20.54 -1.27
#